data_AF-A0A5K1GUK9-F1
#
_entry.id   AF-A0A5K1GUK9-F1
#
_cell.length_a   1.000
_cell.length_b   1.000
_cell.length_c   1.000
_cell.angle_alpha   90.00
_cell.angle_beta   90.00
_cell.angle_gamma   90.00
#
_symmetry.space_group_name_H-M   'P 1'
#
loop_
_entity.id
_entity.type
_entity.pdbx_description
1 polymer ?
#
loop_
_entity_poly.entity_id
_entity_poly.type
_entity_poly.pdbx_seq_one_letter_code
_entity_poly.pdbx_strand_id
1 'polypeptide(L)' 'SCETGSLNATLAKGKVVLCFQSHDQRSLDVAISTVTKVKGAGIVFANSPRKDITTSLSIPSVQVDIEIGTRILLYIQSA' A
#
# COMPACT_ATOMS: atom_id res chain seq x y z
N SER A 1 -2.01 7.65 -1.25
CA SER A 1 -0.70 7.09 -1.64
C SER A 1 0.11 6.74 -0.40
N CYS A 2 1.27 6.09 -0.55
CA CYS A 2 2.14 5.66 0.55
C CYS A 2 3.58 6.14 0.30
N GLU A 3 3.68 7.41 -0.06
CA GLU A 3 4.92 8.04 -0.46
C GLU A 3 5.71 8.40 0.79
N THR A 4 6.98 8.70 0.62
CA THR A 4 7.83 9.10 1.75
C THR A 4 7.19 10.31 2.45
N GLY A 5 6.86 10.15 3.74
CA GLY A 5 6.24 11.20 4.54
C GLY A 5 4.71 11.30 4.47
N SER A 6 4.03 10.49 3.64
CA SER A 6 2.56 10.58 3.50
C SER A 6 1.78 9.89 4.61
N LEU A 7 2.43 9.02 5.40
CA LEU A 7 1.78 8.20 6.43
C LEU A 7 1.96 8.79 7.82
N ASN A 8 0.87 8.82 8.59
CA ASN A 8 0.92 9.06 10.02
C ASN A 8 1.40 7.79 10.74
N ALA A 9 2.59 7.85 11.34
CA ALA A 9 3.24 6.67 11.91
C ALA A 9 2.44 6.04 13.06
N THR A 10 1.76 6.84 13.87
CA THR A 10 0.96 6.34 14.99
C THR A 10 -0.27 5.57 14.51
N LEU A 11 -0.92 6.05 13.45
CA LEU A 11 -2.09 5.40 12.88
C LEU A 11 -1.74 4.13 12.09
N ALA A 12 -0.60 4.12 11.41
CA ALA A 12 -0.18 3.01 10.56
C ALA A 12 0.48 1.85 11.32
N LYS A 13 1.07 2.11 12.48
CA LYS A 13 1.82 1.11 13.25
C LYS A 13 0.96 -0.14 13.55
N GLY A 14 1.47 -1.30 13.17
CA GLY A 14 0.80 -2.59 13.39
C GLY A 14 -0.43 -2.86 12.51
N LYS A 15 -0.75 -1.98 11.54
CA LYS A 15 -1.88 -2.16 10.62
C LYS A 15 -1.42 -2.57 9.23
N VAL A 16 -2.34 -3.19 8.48
CA VAL A 16 -2.22 -3.33 7.04
C VAL A 16 -2.71 -2.03 6.40
N VAL A 17 -1.89 -1.43 5.53
CA VAL A 17 -2.18 -0.14 4.89
C VAL A 17 -2.64 -0.36 3.46
N LEU A 18 -3.78 0.22 3.09
CA LEU A 18 -4.25 0.28 1.71
C LEU A 18 -3.67 1.52 1.03
N CYS A 19 -2.95 1.32 -0.08
CA CYS A 19 -2.27 2.36 -0.83
C CYS A 19 -2.74 2.33 -2.28
N PHE A 20 -3.17 3.46 -2.81
CA PHE A 20 -3.46 3.61 -4.24
C PHE A 20 -2.26 4.22 -4.97
N GLN A 21 -2.00 3.71 -6.18
CA GLN A 21 -1.10 4.33 -7.15
C GLN A 21 -1.58 5.76 -7.45
N SER A 22 -0.64 6.69 -7.48
CA SER A 22 -0.87 8.09 -7.87
C SER A 22 0.21 8.50 -8.88
N HIS A 23 0.20 9.78 -9.30
CA HIS A 23 1.28 10.34 -10.09
C HIS A 23 2.64 10.19 -9.37
N ASP A 24 2.64 10.40 -8.05
CA ASP A 24 3.83 10.44 -7.21
C ASP A 24 4.13 9.06 -6.56
N GLN A 25 3.12 8.20 -6.43
CA GLN A 25 3.23 6.81 -5.97
C GLN A 25 3.13 5.82 -7.14
N ARG A 26 4.24 5.61 -7.85
CA ARG A 26 4.31 4.64 -8.96
C ARG A 26 4.99 3.33 -8.59
N SER A 27 5.85 3.33 -7.58
CA SER A 27 6.67 2.17 -7.19
C SER A 27 6.07 1.47 -5.96
N LEU A 28 5.88 0.16 -6.06
CA LEU A 28 5.51 -0.68 -4.92
C LEU A 28 6.63 -0.72 -3.88
N ASP A 29 7.90 -0.76 -4.32
CA ASP A 29 9.06 -0.78 -3.41
C ASP A 29 9.12 0.46 -2.53
N VAL A 30 8.84 1.64 -3.10
CA VAL A 30 8.74 2.89 -2.32
C VAL A 30 7.60 2.78 -1.31
N ALA A 31 6.43 2.29 -1.71
CA ALA A 31 5.30 2.13 -0.80
C ALA A 31 5.64 1.18 0.37
N ILE A 32 6.28 0.05 0.06
CA ILE A 32 6.70 -0.95 1.04
C ILE A 32 7.75 -0.38 1.99
N SER A 33 8.73 0.35 1.46
CA SER A 33 9.75 1.04 2.27
C SER A 33 9.09 2.03 3.23
N THR A 34 8.16 2.85 2.76
CA THR A 34 7.42 3.81 3.59
C THR A 34 6.62 3.10 4.69
N VAL A 35 5.82 2.09 4.34
CA VAL A 35 5.00 1.34 5.32
C VAL A 35 5.88 0.64 6.35
N THR A 36 6.99 0.05 5.92
CA THR A 36 7.97 -0.61 6.82
C THR A 36 8.59 0.41 7.78
N LYS A 37 9.00 1.59 7.30
CA LYS A 37 9.58 2.67 8.13
C LYS A 37 8.65 3.13 9.24
N VAL A 38 7.34 3.18 8.97
CA VAL A 38 6.32 3.54 9.97
C VAL A 38 5.83 2.34 10.80
N LYS A 39 6.50 1.19 10.70
CA LYS A 39 6.18 -0.06 11.42
C LYS A 39 4.76 -0.58 11.12
N GLY A 40 4.28 -0.40 9.89
CA GLY A 40 3.08 -1.07 9.40
C GLY A 40 3.28 -2.58 9.32
N ALA A 41 2.22 -3.34 9.48
CA ALA A 41 2.24 -4.81 9.48
C ALA A 41 2.17 -5.41 8.06
N GLY A 42 1.68 -4.65 7.08
CA GLY A 42 1.57 -5.10 5.70
C GLY A 42 0.99 -4.02 4.78
N ILE A 43 0.93 -4.31 3.49
CA ILE A 43 0.43 -3.37 2.48
C ILE A 43 -0.48 -4.07 1.45
N VAL A 44 -1.58 -3.40 1.11
CA VAL A 44 -2.38 -3.67 -0.10
C VAL A 44 -2.11 -2.53 -1.07
N PHE A 45 -1.51 -2.82 -2.21
CA PHE A 45 -1.18 -1.80 -3.20
C PHE A 45 -2.08 -1.93 -4.42
N ALA A 46 -3.00 -0.96 -4.56
CA ALA A 46 -3.91 -0.86 -5.69
C ALA A 46 -3.24 -0.07 -6.82
N ASN A 47 -2.96 -0.72 -7.94
CA ASN A 47 -2.32 -0.10 -9.10
C ASN A 47 -3.02 -0.47 -10.41
N SER A 48 -2.74 0.28 -11.47
CA SER A 48 -3.11 -0.17 -12.81
C SER A 48 -2.25 -1.39 -13.17
N PRO A 49 -2.79 -2.39 -13.89
CA PRO A 49 -2.04 -3.57 -14.27
C PRO A 49 -0.74 -3.19 -14.97
N ARG A 50 0.38 -3.61 -14.40
CA ARG A 50 1.72 -3.48 -14.98
C ARG A 50 2.39 -4.83 -14.96
N LYS A 51 3.27 -5.07 -15.93
CA LYS A 51 4.15 -6.24 -15.93
C LYS A 51 5.31 -6.02 -14.95
N ASP A 52 4.98 -5.69 -13.71
CA ASP A 52 5.98 -5.48 -12.66
C ASP A 52 6.16 -6.82 -11.93
N ILE A 53 7.38 -7.35 -12.00
CA ILE A 53 7.77 -8.55 -11.24
C ILE A 53 8.19 -8.07 -9.86
N THR A 54 7.45 -8.46 -8.83
CA THR A 54 7.77 -8.09 -7.45
C THR A 54 8.81 -9.06 -6.88
N THR A 55 9.97 -8.54 -6.50
CA THR A 55 11.02 -9.31 -5.83
C THR A 55 10.96 -9.08 -4.32
N SER A 56 11.02 -10.18 -3.54
CA SER A 56 11.10 -10.29 -2.08
C SER A 56 10.79 -9.02 -1.26
N LEU A 57 9.66 -9.02 -0.57
CA LEU A 57 9.16 -7.85 0.14
C LEU A 57 9.36 -8.02 1.66
N SER A 58 9.83 -6.95 2.33
CA SER A 58 10.17 -6.96 3.77
C SER A 58 8.96 -7.15 4.69
N ILE A 59 7.76 -6.97 4.17
CA ILE A 59 6.47 -7.13 4.86
C ILE A 59 5.48 -7.85 3.94
N PRO A 60 4.48 -8.54 4.51
CA PRO A 60 3.35 -9.06 3.75
C PRO A 60 2.74 -8.00 2.84
N SER A 61 2.58 -8.34 1.58
CA SER A 61 2.24 -7.38 0.53
C SER A 61 1.44 -8.07 -0.56
N VAL A 62 0.38 -7.41 -1.01
CA VAL A 62 -0.45 -7.86 -2.12
C VAL A 62 -0.66 -6.70 -3.08
N GLN A 63 -0.56 -6.99 -4.38
CA GLN A 63 -0.88 -6.06 -5.44
C GLN A 63 -2.26 -6.42 -5.99
N VAL A 64 -3.10 -5.42 -6.17
CA VAL A 64 -4.45 -5.56 -6.70
C VAL A 64 -4.69 -4.47 -7.74
N ASP A 65 -5.65 -4.68 -8.63
CA ASP A 65 -6.09 -3.61 -9.52
C ASP A 65 -6.86 -2.52 -8.75
N ILE A 66 -7.07 -1.37 -9.40
CA ILE A 66 -7.76 -0.22 -8.81
C ILE A 66 -9.22 -0.54 -8.45
N GLU A 67 -9.91 -1.41 -9.18
CA GLU A 67 -11.29 -1.79 -8.90
C GLU A 67 -11.36 -2.56 -7.59
N ILE A 68 -10.53 -3.60 -7.44
CA ILE A 68 -10.43 -4.39 -6.21
C ILE A 68 -9.98 -3.53 -5.04
N GLY A 69 -8.99 -2.65 -5.24
CA GLY A 69 -8.56 -1.70 -4.21
C GLY A 69 -9.70 -0.80 -3.72
N THR A 70 -10.56 -0.35 -4.62
CA THR A 70 -11.75 0.46 -4.29
C THR A 70 -12.76 -0.34 -3.48
N ARG A 71 -13.01 -1.61 -3.83
CA ARG A 71 -13.89 -2.49 -3.06
C ARG A 71 -13.36 -2.73 -1.64
N ILE A 72 -12.05 -2.88 -1.47
CA ILE A 72 -11.41 -2.99 -0.15
C ILE A 72 -11.58 -1.68 0.64
N LEU A 73 -11.40 -0.53 0.00
CA LEU A 73 -11.63 0.77 0.65
C LEU A 73 -13.06 0.89 1.17
N LEU A 74 -14.05 0.53 0.36
CA LEU A 74 -15.46 0.54 0.76
C LEU A 74 -15.73 -0.40 1.94
N TYR A 75 -15.12 -1.59 1.95
CA TYR A 75 -15.19 -2.49 3.10
C TYR A 75 -14.61 -1.85 4.37
N ILE A 76 -13.43 -1.24 4.30
CA ILE A 76 -12.80 -0.55 5.45
C ILE A 76 -13.68 0.58 5.97
N GLN A 77 -14.34 1.33 5.08
CA GLN A 77 -15.21 2.45 5.45
C GLN A 77 -16.57 2.04 5.99
N SER A 78 -17.00 0.79 5.72
CA SER A 78 -18.26 0.23 6.22
C SER A 78 -18.17 -0.38 7.62
N ALA A 79 -16.95 -0.44 8.18
CA ALA A 79 -16.67 -1.02 9.50
C ALA A 79 -16.75 0.03 10.62
#